data_AF-A0ABD5ZBE0-F1
#
_entry.id   AF-A0ABD5ZBE0-F1
#
_cell.length_a   1.000
_cell.length_b   1.000
_cell.length_c   1.000
_cell.angle_alpha   90.00
_cell.angle_beta   90.00
_cell.angle_gamma   90.00
#
_symmetry.space_group_name_H-M   'P 1'
#
loop_
_entity.id
_entity.type
_entity.pdbx_description
1 polymer ?
#
loop_
_entity_poly.entity_id
_entity_poly.type
_entity_poly.pdbx_seq_one_letter_code
_entity_poly.pdbx_strand_id
1 'polypeptide(L)'
;MNRPWSILAVSLLVLLAGCGGGVSGGQDGTAATTAAAGDATADGTTTAAEGESQAAMSTTEFDFNQSWDTQYRAGQYYRYEITSPNLDETASYEWEVVETNETSVTIRTTVETSNGTSEQTVTASREELYSELAGSPSGSIATLGFDSPYYASVEGETLEVGDSWNLSSPSGNVSVTVDEIETYADLRCANFVVRMNDSLFWESCVTPESPLPGYVAFYDENETEPAFEMTLVEYRRGD
;
A
#
# COMPACT_ATOMS: atom_id res chain seq x y z
N MET A 1 -18.16 -36.90 16.94
CA MET A 1 -18.67 -36.56 15.59
C MET A 1 -17.55 -35.81 14.89
N ASN A 2 -16.94 -36.47 13.92
CA ASN A 2 -15.78 -36.00 13.18
C ASN A 2 -16.24 -34.99 12.13
N ARG A 3 -15.70 -33.76 12.12
CA ARG A 3 -15.79 -32.87 10.95
C ARG A 3 -14.40 -32.82 10.29
N PRO A 4 -14.29 -33.25 9.02
CA PRO A 4 -13.02 -33.34 8.34
C PRO A 4 -12.52 -31.97 7.89
N TRP A 5 -11.24 -31.78 8.18
CA TRP A 5 -10.26 -30.89 7.60
C TRP A 5 -10.40 -30.80 6.07
N SER A 6 -10.62 -29.62 5.52
CA SER A 6 -10.45 -29.34 4.09
C SER A 6 -9.22 -28.46 3.92
N ILE A 7 -8.11 -29.10 3.52
CA ILE A 7 -6.89 -28.44 3.05
C ILE A 7 -7.22 -27.90 1.66
N LEU A 8 -7.30 -26.58 1.51
CA LEU A 8 -7.31 -25.93 0.21
C LEU A 8 -5.86 -25.50 -0.10
N ALA A 9 -5.20 -26.32 -0.90
CA ALA A 9 -3.88 -26.05 -1.45
C ALA A 9 -3.99 -24.93 -2.50
N VAL A 10 -3.59 -23.71 -2.14
CA VAL A 10 -3.44 -22.60 -3.09
C VAL A 10 -2.12 -22.80 -3.84
N SER A 11 -2.22 -23.46 -4.99
CA SER A 11 -1.11 -23.63 -5.94
C SER A 11 -1.14 -22.47 -6.92
N LEU A 12 -0.54 -21.32 -6.59
CA LEU A 12 -0.42 -20.20 -7.52
C LEU A 12 0.85 -20.36 -8.37
N LEU A 13 0.68 -20.96 -9.54
CA LEU A 13 1.68 -21.06 -10.61
C LEU A 13 1.78 -19.71 -11.34
N VAL A 14 2.82 -18.93 -11.04
CA VAL A 14 3.20 -17.74 -11.82
C VAL A 14 3.86 -18.20 -13.12
N LEU A 15 3.10 -18.21 -14.21
CA LEU A 15 3.64 -18.36 -15.57
C LEU A 15 4.05 -16.99 -16.10
N LEU A 16 5.35 -16.69 -15.98
CA LEU A 16 6.05 -15.65 -16.72
C LEU A 16 6.06 -16.00 -18.21
N ALA A 17 5.06 -15.52 -18.96
CA ALA A 17 5.14 -15.44 -20.41
C ALA A 17 5.76 -14.10 -20.80
N GLY A 18 7.09 -14.08 -20.95
CA GLY A 18 7.79 -13.00 -21.65
C GLY A 18 7.42 -13.01 -23.13
N CYS A 19 6.98 -11.87 -23.65
CA CYS A 19 6.87 -11.64 -25.09
C CYS A 19 7.66 -10.38 -25.43
N GLY A 20 8.91 -10.56 -25.85
CA GLY A 20 9.73 -9.52 -26.44
C GLY A 20 9.64 -9.53 -27.96
N GLY A 21 9.34 -8.37 -28.54
CA GLY A 21 9.96 -7.89 -29.78
C GLY A 21 9.17 -7.96 -31.11
N GLY A 22 8.90 -6.77 -31.69
CA GLY A 22 9.42 -6.46 -33.04
C GLY A 22 8.46 -6.25 -34.23
N VAL A 23 8.20 -4.96 -34.52
CA VAL A 23 8.26 -4.23 -35.84
C VAL A 23 7.34 -4.52 -37.06
N SER A 24 7.06 -3.41 -37.77
CA SER A 24 6.44 -3.17 -39.11
C SER A 24 4.94 -2.86 -39.09
N GLY A 25 4.38 -1.80 -39.69
CA GLY A 25 4.85 -0.81 -40.66
C GLY A 25 3.84 -0.75 -41.84
N GLY A 26 3.15 0.38 -42.04
CA GLY A 26 2.59 0.76 -43.35
C GLY A 26 1.06 0.92 -43.52
N GLN A 27 0.67 2.17 -43.76
CA GLN A 27 -0.25 2.71 -44.79
C GLN A 27 -1.79 2.55 -44.76
N ASP A 28 -2.39 3.75 -44.82
CA ASP A 28 -3.51 4.24 -45.64
C ASP A 28 -4.95 3.74 -45.42
N GLY A 29 -5.85 4.69 -45.20
CA GLY A 29 -7.30 4.47 -45.18
C GLY A 29 -8.13 5.69 -44.83
N THR A 30 -8.14 6.70 -45.72
CA THR A 30 -9.07 7.83 -45.76
C THR A 30 -10.54 7.42 -45.59
N ALA A 31 -11.29 8.10 -44.71
CA ALA A 31 -12.71 8.41 -44.93
C ALA A 31 -13.13 9.64 -44.13
N ALA A 32 -13.30 10.75 -44.85
CA ALA A 32 -14.05 11.90 -44.40
C ALA A 32 -15.55 11.60 -44.46
N THR A 33 -16.34 12.08 -43.50
CA THR A 33 -17.77 12.31 -43.71
C THR A 33 -18.19 13.57 -42.95
N THR A 34 -18.81 14.47 -43.70
CA THR A 34 -19.24 15.81 -43.30
C THR A 34 -20.74 15.83 -43.01
N ALA A 35 -21.09 16.58 -41.97
CA ALA A 35 -22.34 17.30 -41.68
C ALA A 35 -23.65 16.54 -41.36
N ALA A 36 -24.25 16.95 -40.23
CA ALA A 36 -25.49 17.73 -40.27
C ALA A 36 -25.69 18.53 -38.96
N ALA A 37 -26.10 19.78 -39.14
CA ALA A 37 -26.47 20.74 -38.11
C ALA A 37 -27.82 20.40 -37.44
N GLY A 38 -27.96 20.79 -36.18
CA GLY A 38 -29.23 20.81 -35.44
C GLY A 38 -29.12 21.81 -34.30
N ASP A 39 -29.53 23.04 -34.59
CA ASP A 39 -29.67 24.16 -33.66
C ASP A 39 -30.93 23.97 -32.79
N ALA A 40 -30.81 24.16 -31.48
CA ALA A 40 -31.93 24.36 -30.58
C ALA A 40 -31.47 25.16 -29.34
N THR A 41 -31.72 26.45 -29.45
CA THR A 41 -31.71 27.47 -28.38
C THR A 41 -32.65 27.08 -27.23
N ALA A 42 -32.20 27.19 -25.98
CA ALA A 42 -33.06 27.43 -24.82
C ALA A 42 -32.33 28.27 -23.76
N ASP A 43 -32.80 29.51 -23.67
CA ASP A 43 -32.50 30.55 -22.70
C ASP A 43 -33.07 30.19 -21.32
N GLY A 44 -32.37 30.57 -20.25
CA GLY A 44 -32.69 30.16 -18.88
C GLY A 44 -31.86 30.88 -17.82
N THR A 45 -31.91 32.21 -17.83
CA THR A 45 -31.38 33.08 -16.78
C THR A 45 -32.15 32.93 -15.47
N THR A 46 -31.47 32.63 -14.36
CA THR A 46 -31.87 33.08 -13.01
C THR A 46 -30.68 33.20 -12.06
N THR A 47 -30.32 34.46 -11.81
CA THR A 47 -30.10 35.12 -10.50
C THR A 47 -29.08 34.54 -9.51
N ALA A 48 -28.02 35.33 -9.34
CA ALA A 48 -27.07 35.28 -8.23
C ALA A 48 -27.74 35.41 -6.86
N ALA A 49 -27.32 34.57 -5.92
CA ALA A 49 -27.41 34.82 -4.50
C ALA A 49 -25.99 34.74 -3.93
N GLU A 50 -25.44 35.90 -3.59
CA GLU A 50 -24.27 36.06 -2.74
C GLU A 50 -24.59 35.42 -1.38
N GLY A 51 -24.00 34.26 -1.14
CA GLY A 51 -23.85 33.67 0.17
C GLY A 51 -22.37 33.56 0.45
N GLU A 52 -21.90 34.33 1.43
CA GLU A 52 -20.60 34.14 2.09
C GLU A 52 -20.52 32.71 2.63
N SER A 53 -20.08 31.79 1.78
CA SER A 53 -19.61 30.48 2.21
C SER A 53 -18.19 30.66 2.67
N GLN A 54 -18.04 30.56 3.99
CA GLN A 54 -16.80 30.37 4.73
C GLN A 54 -15.77 29.65 3.85
N ALA A 55 -14.57 30.20 3.77
CA ALA A 55 -13.42 29.50 3.25
C ALA A 55 -13.40 28.10 3.90
N ALA A 56 -13.78 27.09 3.12
CA ALA A 56 -13.47 25.73 3.46
C ALA A 56 -11.95 25.72 3.57
N MET A 57 -11.43 25.62 4.79
CA MET A 57 -10.05 25.23 4.97
C MET A 57 -9.90 23.91 4.22
N SER A 58 -9.19 23.91 3.08
CA SER A 58 -8.87 22.70 2.34
C SER A 58 -8.20 21.73 3.30
N THR A 59 -8.95 20.72 3.74
CA THR A 59 -8.52 19.78 4.78
C THR A 59 -7.61 18.67 4.26
N THR A 60 -7.22 18.64 2.97
CA THR A 60 -6.88 17.34 2.39
C THR A 60 -5.88 17.31 1.23
N GLU A 61 -4.98 18.28 1.11
CA GLU A 61 -3.84 18.14 0.20
C GLU A 61 -2.66 17.50 0.95
N PHE A 62 -2.51 16.18 0.80
CA PHE A 62 -1.22 15.51 0.98
C PHE A 62 -0.72 15.22 -0.43
N ASP A 63 0.05 16.16 -0.97
CA ASP A 63 0.60 16.06 -2.31
C ASP A 63 1.81 15.11 -2.30
N PHE A 64 1.65 13.95 -2.94
CA PHE A 64 2.71 12.96 -3.13
C PHE A 64 3.66 13.28 -4.30
N ASN A 65 3.83 14.55 -4.72
CA ASN A 65 4.77 14.96 -5.76
C ASN A 65 6.26 14.90 -5.33
N GLN A 66 6.64 13.90 -4.53
CA GLN A 66 8.00 13.66 -4.06
C GLN A 66 8.42 12.23 -4.38
N SER A 67 9.71 12.03 -4.63
CA SER A 67 10.26 10.68 -4.76
C SER A 67 10.14 9.94 -3.42
N TRP A 68 9.69 8.69 -3.47
CA TRP A 68 9.66 7.81 -2.30
C TRP A 68 11.06 7.69 -1.67
N ASP A 69 11.16 8.06 -0.39
CA ASP A 69 12.34 7.89 0.45
C ASP A 69 12.50 6.42 0.81
N THR A 70 13.14 5.72 -0.09
CA THR A 70 13.41 4.29 0.05
C THR A 70 14.72 4.03 0.82
N GLN A 71 15.35 5.08 1.37
CA GLN A 71 16.65 5.00 2.02
C GLN A 71 16.50 4.73 3.51
N TYR A 72 17.16 3.69 4.00
CA TYR A 72 17.30 3.46 5.44
C TYR A 72 18.37 4.40 6.04
N ARG A 73 18.19 4.82 7.29
CA ARG A 73 19.13 5.67 8.05
C ARG A 73 19.52 4.99 9.35
N ALA A 74 20.79 5.07 9.74
CA ALA A 74 21.23 4.52 11.01
C ALA A 74 20.44 5.15 12.17
N GLY A 75 20.00 4.32 13.13
CA GLY A 75 19.17 4.73 14.25
C GLY A 75 17.68 4.94 13.92
N GLN A 76 17.28 4.73 12.66
CA GLN A 76 15.87 4.71 12.29
C GLN A 76 15.18 3.51 12.95
N TYR A 77 14.00 3.75 13.53
CA TYR A 77 13.32 2.78 14.37
C TYR A 77 11.80 2.85 14.22
N TYR A 78 11.19 1.69 14.23
CA TYR A 78 9.74 1.51 14.18
C TYR A 78 9.33 0.47 15.22
N ARG A 79 8.29 0.77 15.98
CA ARG A 79 7.61 -0.20 16.83
C ARG A 79 6.14 -0.26 16.47
N TYR A 80 5.66 -1.45 16.18
CA TYR A 80 4.29 -1.76 15.81
C TYR A 80 3.62 -2.58 16.90
N GLU A 81 2.33 -2.33 17.09
CA GLU A 81 1.43 -3.25 17.76
C GLU A 81 0.73 -4.11 16.70
N ILE A 82 0.69 -5.42 16.93
CA ILE A 82 0.08 -6.40 16.04
C ILE A 82 -1.14 -7.03 16.71
N THR A 83 -2.27 -6.96 16.05
CA THR A 83 -3.52 -7.60 16.45
C THR A 83 -3.95 -8.60 15.37
N SER A 84 -4.51 -9.73 15.81
CA SER A 84 -5.09 -10.73 14.92
C SER A 84 -6.05 -11.61 15.74
N PRO A 85 -7.16 -12.10 15.17
CA PRO A 85 -8.03 -13.09 15.81
C PRO A 85 -7.30 -14.38 16.23
N ASN A 86 -6.13 -14.65 15.64
CA ASN A 86 -5.31 -15.82 15.94
C ASN A 86 -4.28 -15.58 17.06
N LEU A 87 -4.22 -14.36 17.62
CA LEU A 87 -3.36 -14.02 18.74
C LEU A 87 -4.19 -13.88 20.01
N ASP A 88 -3.71 -14.47 21.11
CA ASP A 88 -4.36 -14.35 22.42
C ASP A 88 -4.24 -12.93 23.00
N GLU A 89 -3.15 -12.23 22.66
CA GLU A 89 -2.82 -10.88 23.13
C GLU A 89 -2.12 -10.10 22.00
N THR A 90 -2.13 -8.76 22.10
CA THR A 90 -1.39 -7.88 21.18
C THR A 90 0.10 -8.20 21.21
N ALA A 91 0.69 -8.45 20.05
CA ALA A 91 2.13 -8.64 19.90
C ALA A 91 2.83 -7.31 19.60
N SER A 92 4.11 -7.20 19.95
CA SER A 92 4.96 -6.06 19.58
C SER A 92 5.92 -6.49 18.48
N TYR A 93 6.11 -5.64 17.48
CA TYR A 93 7.11 -5.83 16.43
C TYR A 93 7.99 -4.61 16.28
N GLU A 94 9.30 -4.81 16.33
CA GLU A 94 10.30 -3.76 16.23
C GLU A 94 11.14 -3.95 14.97
N TRP A 95 11.39 -2.85 14.28
CA TRP A 95 12.34 -2.74 13.18
C TRP A 95 13.32 -1.63 13.47
N GLU A 96 14.60 -1.98 13.60
CA GLU A 96 15.68 -1.03 13.86
C GLU A 96 16.72 -1.10 12.76
N VAL A 97 17.02 0.05 12.17
CA VAL A 97 18.19 0.21 11.31
C VAL A 97 19.41 0.46 12.20
N VAL A 98 20.19 -0.59 12.43
CA VAL A 98 21.36 -0.54 13.33
C VAL A 98 22.51 0.21 12.67
N GLU A 99 22.75 -0.07 11.40
CA GLU A 99 23.86 0.51 10.63
C GLU A 99 23.50 0.59 9.15
N THR A 100 24.02 1.62 8.48
CA THR A 100 23.92 1.79 7.03
C THR A 100 25.29 2.14 6.48
N ASN A 101 25.67 1.52 5.37
CA ASN A 101 26.84 1.92 4.58
C ASN A 101 26.44 2.07 3.10
N GLU A 102 27.42 2.34 2.23
CA GLU A 102 27.19 2.61 0.80
C GLU A 102 26.52 1.44 0.04
N THR A 103 26.62 0.21 0.55
CA THR A 103 26.22 -1.00 -0.18
C THR A 103 25.28 -1.93 0.59
N SER A 104 25.19 -1.78 1.90
CA SER A 104 24.35 -2.62 2.75
C SER A 104 23.75 -1.87 3.92
N VAL A 105 22.68 -2.47 4.43
CA VAL A 105 21.98 -2.05 5.64
C VAL A 105 21.98 -3.21 6.63
N THR A 106 22.17 -2.89 7.90
CA THR A 106 22.00 -3.82 9.02
C THR A 106 20.70 -3.51 9.73
N ILE A 107 19.76 -4.46 9.68
CA ILE A 107 18.47 -4.37 10.34
C ILE A 107 18.41 -5.38 11.49
N ARG A 108 17.91 -4.93 12.64
CA ARG A 108 17.46 -5.79 13.72
C ARG A 108 15.94 -5.78 13.77
N THR A 109 15.35 -6.97 13.74
CA THR A 109 13.91 -7.16 13.93
C THR A 109 13.65 -7.95 15.20
N THR A 110 12.63 -7.55 15.95
CA THR A 110 12.20 -8.23 17.17
C THR A 110 10.70 -8.41 17.11
N VAL A 111 10.19 -9.61 17.41
CA VAL A 111 8.78 -9.84 17.66
C VAL A 111 8.60 -10.39 19.07
N GLU A 112 7.71 -9.76 19.83
CA GLU A 112 7.35 -10.19 21.18
C GLU A 112 5.88 -10.60 21.19
N THR A 113 5.63 -11.80 21.69
CA THR A 113 4.28 -12.36 21.87
C THR A 113 4.16 -12.89 23.30
N SER A 114 2.94 -13.22 23.72
CA SER A 114 2.70 -13.94 24.99
C SER A 114 3.47 -15.27 25.09
N ASN A 115 3.81 -15.89 23.94
CA ASN A 115 4.53 -17.16 23.85
C ASN A 115 6.06 -17.00 23.87
N GLY A 116 6.57 -15.78 23.77
CA GLY A 116 8.00 -15.47 23.82
C GLY A 116 8.44 -14.41 22.81
N THR A 117 9.76 -14.16 22.82
CA THR A 117 10.43 -13.18 21.96
C THR A 117 11.30 -13.87 20.92
N SER A 118 11.26 -13.38 19.68
CA SER A 118 12.15 -13.79 18.60
C SER A 118 12.86 -12.56 18.04
N GLU A 119 14.18 -12.60 17.94
CA GLU A 119 15.01 -11.53 17.40
C GLU A 119 15.86 -12.06 16.23
N GLN A 120 16.02 -11.26 15.19
CA GLN A 120 16.93 -11.54 14.07
C GLN A 120 17.66 -10.25 13.68
N THR A 121 18.97 -10.35 13.48
CA THR A 121 19.76 -9.27 12.86
C THR A 121 20.28 -9.73 11.51
N VAL A 122 20.07 -8.93 10.48
CA VAL A 122 20.49 -9.20 9.09
C VAL A 122 21.31 -8.03 8.58
N THR A 123 22.40 -8.33 7.88
CA THR A 123 23.16 -7.35 7.10
C THR A 123 23.14 -7.78 5.64
N ALA A 124 22.52 -6.98 4.78
CA ALA A 124 22.35 -7.31 3.38
C ALA A 124 22.26 -6.05 2.51
N SER A 125 22.38 -6.21 1.19
CA SER A 125 21.95 -5.17 0.27
C SER A 125 20.44 -4.94 0.41
N ARG A 126 19.93 -3.78 0.00
CA ARG A 126 18.49 -3.49 0.11
C ARG A 126 17.63 -4.47 -0.71
N GLU A 127 18.14 -4.92 -1.85
CA GLU A 127 17.47 -5.88 -2.74
C GLU A 127 17.38 -7.28 -2.10
N GLU A 128 18.36 -7.65 -1.28
CA GLU A 128 18.43 -8.97 -0.63
C GLU A 128 17.82 -8.96 0.78
N LEU A 129 17.60 -7.79 1.37
CA LEU A 129 17.20 -7.63 2.78
C LEU A 129 15.99 -8.48 3.16
N TYR A 130 14.91 -8.38 2.39
CA TYR A 130 13.68 -9.15 2.68
C TYR A 130 13.86 -10.65 2.48
N SER A 131 14.71 -11.05 1.52
CA SER A 131 15.02 -12.47 1.30
C SER A 131 15.85 -13.08 2.44
N GLU A 132 16.71 -12.28 3.08
CA GLU A 132 17.55 -12.69 4.22
C GLU A 132 16.77 -12.63 5.55
N LEU A 133 15.80 -11.72 5.67
CA LEU A 133 14.84 -11.72 6.78
C LEU A 133 13.87 -12.91 6.67
N ALA A 134 13.57 -13.37 5.46
CA ALA A 134 12.70 -14.53 5.28
C ALA A 134 13.25 -15.76 6.01
N GLY A 135 12.38 -16.48 6.73
CA GLY A 135 12.73 -17.72 7.41
C GLY A 135 12.86 -17.63 8.94
N SER A 136 12.75 -16.44 9.53
CA SER A 136 12.50 -16.28 10.97
C SER A 136 11.07 -15.82 11.25
N PRO A 137 10.54 -16.01 12.48
CA PRO A 137 9.25 -15.46 12.87
C PRO A 137 9.16 -13.93 12.70
N SER A 138 10.18 -13.18 13.16
CA SER A 138 10.20 -11.71 13.05
C SER A 138 10.36 -11.24 11.60
N GLY A 139 11.15 -11.94 10.79
CA GLY A 139 11.33 -11.62 9.38
C GLY A 139 10.17 -12.05 8.48
N SER A 140 9.29 -12.95 8.91
CA SER A 140 8.04 -13.25 8.18
C SER A 140 7.04 -12.10 8.27
N ILE A 141 7.06 -11.31 9.35
CA ILE A 141 6.23 -10.09 9.48
C ILE A 141 6.76 -9.00 8.54
N ALA A 142 8.09 -8.87 8.44
CA ALA A 142 8.76 -7.95 7.52
C ALA A 142 8.35 -8.13 6.04
N THR A 143 7.99 -9.34 5.61
CA THR A 143 7.63 -9.58 4.20
C THR A 143 6.15 -9.36 3.90
N LEU A 144 5.28 -9.43 4.91
CA LEU A 144 3.83 -9.31 4.71
C LEU A 144 3.37 -7.86 4.57
N GLY A 145 3.99 -6.91 5.28
CA GLY A 145 3.54 -5.50 5.29
C GLY A 145 4.31 -4.53 4.40
N PHE A 146 5.58 -4.83 4.08
CA PHE A 146 6.57 -3.79 3.79
C PHE A 146 7.16 -3.81 2.35
N ASP A 147 6.88 -4.86 1.56
CA ASP A 147 7.21 -4.97 0.11
C ASP A 147 5.95 -5.27 -0.72
N SER A 148 4.83 -4.63 -0.37
CA SER A 148 3.57 -4.86 -1.06
C SER A 148 3.68 -4.43 -2.53
N PRO A 149 3.30 -5.29 -3.51
CA PRO A 149 3.32 -4.93 -4.92
C PRO A 149 2.38 -3.76 -5.24
N TYR A 150 1.46 -3.44 -4.34
CA TYR A 150 0.59 -2.28 -4.47
C TYR A 150 1.35 -0.96 -4.31
N TYR A 151 2.49 -0.92 -3.60
CA TYR A 151 3.36 0.27 -3.55
C TYR A 151 4.01 0.57 -4.90
N ALA A 152 4.30 -0.45 -5.71
CA ALA A 152 4.81 -0.24 -7.07
C ALA A 152 3.77 0.44 -7.99
N SER A 153 2.48 0.32 -7.69
CA SER A 153 1.42 0.96 -8.48
C SER A 153 1.29 2.47 -8.23
N VAL A 154 1.98 2.99 -7.22
CA VAL A 154 1.95 4.40 -6.79
C VAL A 154 3.34 5.05 -6.82
N GLU A 155 4.34 4.34 -7.34
CA GLU A 155 5.70 4.84 -7.46
C GLU A 155 5.78 5.92 -8.55
N GLY A 156 6.17 7.15 -8.16
CA GLY A 156 6.36 8.26 -9.09
C GLY A 156 5.09 9.00 -9.50
N GLU A 157 3.93 8.59 -8.96
CA GLU A 157 2.66 9.27 -9.16
C GLU A 157 2.46 10.38 -8.12
N THR A 158 1.86 11.48 -8.56
CA THR A 158 1.31 12.48 -7.63
C THR A 158 -0.08 12.01 -7.25
N LEU A 159 -0.29 11.79 -5.97
CA LEU A 159 -1.54 11.32 -5.42
C LEU A 159 -2.15 12.38 -4.51
N GLU A 160 -3.47 12.39 -4.49
CA GLU A 160 -4.30 13.23 -3.64
C GLU A 160 -5.37 12.36 -2.97
N VAL A 161 -5.87 12.81 -1.81
CA VAL A 161 -7.01 12.13 -1.20
C VAL A 161 -8.23 12.22 -2.10
N GLY A 162 -8.90 11.09 -2.32
CA GLY A 162 -9.99 10.91 -3.26
C GLY A 162 -9.57 10.29 -4.58
N ASP A 163 -8.26 10.19 -4.86
CA ASP A 163 -7.78 9.46 -6.03
C ASP A 163 -8.18 8.00 -5.98
N SER A 164 -8.60 7.47 -7.12
CA SER A 164 -8.98 6.06 -7.24
C SER A 164 -8.71 5.54 -8.64
N TRP A 165 -8.35 4.27 -8.73
CA TRP A 165 -8.14 3.57 -9.99
C TRP A 165 -8.55 2.12 -9.90
N ASN A 166 -8.77 1.50 -11.05
CA ASN A 166 -9.19 0.11 -11.17
C ASN A 166 -8.25 -0.65 -12.10
N LEU A 167 -7.87 -1.86 -11.69
CA LEU A 167 -7.10 -2.82 -12.45
C LEU A 167 -7.98 -4.05 -12.69
N SER A 168 -8.40 -4.25 -13.93
CA SER A 168 -9.20 -5.42 -14.31
C SER A 168 -8.30 -6.56 -14.78
N SER A 169 -8.52 -7.76 -14.23
CA SER A 169 -7.83 -8.98 -14.61
C SER A 169 -8.81 -10.14 -14.77
N PRO A 170 -8.43 -11.26 -15.41
CA PRO A 170 -9.27 -12.47 -15.47
C PRO A 170 -9.62 -13.05 -14.09
N SER A 171 -8.82 -12.74 -13.06
CA SER A 171 -9.03 -13.13 -11.67
C SER A 171 -9.98 -12.20 -10.89
N GLY A 172 -10.40 -11.09 -11.47
CA GLY A 172 -11.27 -10.11 -10.83
C GLY A 172 -10.83 -8.67 -11.04
N ASN A 173 -11.61 -7.75 -10.48
CA ASN A 173 -11.29 -6.32 -10.47
C ASN A 173 -10.64 -5.96 -9.14
N VAL A 174 -9.52 -5.24 -9.21
CA VAL A 174 -8.89 -4.61 -8.06
C VAL A 174 -9.14 -3.12 -8.15
N SER A 175 -9.72 -2.52 -7.11
CA SER A 175 -9.83 -1.07 -6.98
C SER A 175 -8.91 -0.58 -5.88
N VAL A 176 -8.18 0.50 -6.13
CA VAL A 176 -7.38 1.19 -5.11
C VAL A 176 -7.94 2.59 -4.93
N THR A 177 -7.98 3.07 -3.70
CA THR A 177 -8.44 4.42 -3.36
C THR A 177 -7.52 5.01 -2.30
N VAL A 178 -7.17 6.29 -2.46
CA VAL A 178 -6.53 7.10 -1.42
C VAL A 178 -7.65 7.71 -0.59
N ASP A 179 -7.95 7.15 0.57
CA ASP A 179 -9.20 7.44 1.30
C ASP A 179 -9.09 8.68 2.19
N GLU A 180 -8.08 8.73 3.05
CA GLU A 180 -7.85 9.85 3.96
C GLU A 180 -6.38 9.99 4.38
N ILE A 181 -6.09 11.05 5.14
CA ILE A 181 -4.77 11.24 5.76
C ILE A 181 -4.85 10.93 7.24
N GLU A 182 -4.00 10.03 7.68
CA GLU A 182 -3.88 9.63 9.07
C GLU A 182 -2.48 9.94 9.61
N THR A 183 -2.31 9.76 10.92
CA THR A 183 -1.02 9.95 11.57
C THR A 183 -0.80 8.88 12.62
N TYR A 184 0.30 8.15 12.47
CA TYR A 184 0.70 7.06 13.35
C TYR A 184 2.10 7.32 13.89
N ALA A 185 2.25 7.43 15.22
CA ALA A 185 3.52 7.79 15.86
C ALA A 185 4.24 9.00 15.22
N ASP A 186 3.50 10.09 15.00
CA ASP A 186 3.95 11.32 14.30
C ASP A 186 4.30 11.14 12.81
N LEU A 187 4.14 9.95 12.24
CA LEU A 187 4.24 9.70 10.80
C LEU A 187 2.90 10.00 10.14
N ARG A 188 2.83 11.14 9.41
CA ARG A 188 1.67 11.50 8.60
C ARG A 188 1.72 10.75 7.27
N CYS A 189 0.66 10.03 6.93
CA CYS A 189 0.59 9.17 5.75
C CYS A 189 -0.83 9.17 5.16
N ALA A 190 -0.97 8.80 3.88
CA ALA A 190 -2.29 8.59 3.30
C ALA A 190 -2.68 7.12 3.40
N ASN A 191 -3.94 6.88 3.73
CA ASN A 191 -4.52 5.56 3.82
C ASN A 191 -4.95 5.08 2.42
N PHE A 192 -4.36 3.98 1.98
CA PHE A 192 -4.67 3.29 0.74
C PHE A 192 -5.60 2.15 1.06
N VAL A 193 -6.78 2.16 0.44
CA VAL A 193 -7.79 1.12 0.56
C VAL A 193 -7.82 0.33 -0.72
N VAL A 194 -7.56 -0.97 -0.63
CA VAL A 194 -7.58 -1.90 -1.77
C VAL A 194 -8.72 -2.88 -1.61
N ARG A 195 -9.58 -2.92 -2.63
CA ARG A 195 -10.69 -3.87 -2.73
C ARG A 195 -10.49 -4.80 -3.90
N MET A 196 -10.85 -6.06 -3.70
CA MET A 196 -10.92 -7.07 -4.76
C MET A 196 -12.37 -7.52 -4.91
N ASN A 197 -12.93 -7.34 -6.11
CA ASN A 197 -14.35 -7.62 -6.39
C ASN A 197 -15.28 -6.95 -5.37
N ASP A 198 -15.02 -5.67 -5.07
CA ASP A 198 -15.73 -4.82 -4.10
C ASP A 198 -15.53 -5.18 -2.60
N SER A 199 -14.91 -6.32 -2.29
CA SER A 199 -14.55 -6.71 -0.92
C SER A 199 -13.26 -6.03 -0.48
N LEU A 200 -13.24 -5.46 0.73
CA LEU A 200 -12.02 -4.93 1.34
C LEU A 200 -11.02 -6.07 1.52
N PHE A 201 -9.79 -5.86 1.07
CA PHE A 201 -8.74 -6.87 1.09
C PHE A 201 -7.51 -6.39 1.86
N TRP A 202 -7.13 -5.13 1.68
CA TRP A 202 -5.93 -4.56 2.28
C TRP A 202 -6.09 -3.07 2.51
N GLU A 203 -5.58 -2.60 3.64
CA GLU A 203 -5.44 -1.18 3.98
C GLU A 203 -3.99 -0.90 4.36
N SER A 204 -3.47 0.27 4.00
CA SER A 204 -2.14 0.69 4.41
C SER A 204 -1.96 2.20 4.42
N CYS A 205 -1.38 2.73 5.50
CA CYS A 205 -1.03 4.14 5.60
C CYS A 205 0.44 4.35 5.19
N VAL A 206 0.68 4.95 4.02
CA VAL A 206 2.03 5.19 3.49
C VAL A 206 2.35 6.65 3.20
N THR A 207 3.65 6.96 3.23
CA THR A 207 4.19 8.30 3.02
C THR A 207 5.52 8.22 2.26
N PRO A 208 5.82 9.19 1.38
CA PRO A 208 7.11 9.26 0.70
C PRO A 208 8.28 9.48 1.64
N GLU A 209 8.06 9.82 2.92
CA GLU A 209 9.14 10.11 3.86
C GLU A 209 9.68 8.89 4.62
N SER A 210 9.06 7.72 4.43
CA SER A 210 9.39 6.51 5.19
C SER A 210 9.32 5.28 4.29
N PRO A 211 10.34 4.39 4.35
CA PRO A 211 10.29 3.11 3.64
C PRO A 211 9.26 2.13 4.24
N LEU A 212 8.78 2.37 5.46
CA LEU A 212 7.79 1.53 6.14
C LEU A 212 6.48 2.30 6.41
N PRO A 213 5.31 1.64 6.34
CA PRO A 213 3.99 2.23 6.56
C PRO A 213 3.74 2.56 8.04
N GLY A 214 2.80 3.47 8.27
CA GLY A 214 2.24 3.77 9.59
C GLY A 214 1.17 2.77 10.05
N TYR A 215 0.51 2.11 9.10
CA TYR A 215 -0.56 1.15 9.35
C TYR A 215 -0.61 0.12 8.24
N VAL A 216 -0.94 -1.14 8.56
CA VAL A 216 -1.25 -2.18 7.59
C VAL A 216 -2.35 -3.07 8.15
N ALA A 217 -3.37 -3.39 7.36
CA ALA A 217 -4.36 -4.40 7.69
C ALA A 217 -4.71 -5.29 6.49
N PHE A 218 -4.95 -6.57 6.76
CA PHE A 218 -5.43 -7.55 5.79
C PHE A 218 -6.78 -8.12 6.23
N TYR A 219 -7.67 -8.31 5.27
CA TYR A 219 -9.04 -8.74 5.49
C TYR A 219 -9.31 -10.04 4.74
N ASP A 220 -10.03 -10.95 5.40
CA ASP A 220 -10.61 -12.12 4.75
C ASP A 220 -11.86 -11.72 3.96
N GLU A 221 -12.21 -12.51 2.95
CA GLU A 221 -13.34 -12.21 2.07
C GLU A 221 -14.66 -12.08 2.86
N ASN A 222 -15.30 -10.93 2.73
CA ASN A 222 -16.57 -10.58 3.39
C ASN A 222 -16.48 -10.37 4.92
N GLU A 223 -15.27 -10.30 5.48
CA GLU A 223 -15.09 -9.90 6.87
C GLU A 223 -14.83 -8.39 6.98
N THR A 224 -15.34 -7.79 8.06
CA THR A 224 -15.12 -6.37 8.37
C THR A 224 -14.02 -6.17 9.40
N GLU A 225 -13.67 -7.23 10.14
CA GLU A 225 -12.57 -7.22 11.08
C GLU A 225 -11.32 -7.73 10.36
N PRO A 226 -10.13 -7.13 10.59
CA PRO A 226 -8.91 -7.57 9.94
C PRO A 226 -8.48 -8.94 10.48
N ALA A 227 -8.08 -9.82 9.57
CA ALA A 227 -7.42 -11.08 9.91
C ALA A 227 -6.03 -10.82 10.52
N PHE A 228 -5.44 -9.67 10.19
CA PHE A 228 -4.15 -9.20 10.69
C PHE A 228 -4.09 -7.67 10.58
N GLU A 229 -3.67 -7.00 11.64
CA GLU A 229 -3.49 -5.55 11.68
C GLU A 229 -2.16 -5.21 12.38
N MET A 230 -1.44 -4.23 11.83
CA MET A 230 -0.22 -3.65 12.37
C MET A 230 -0.35 -2.14 12.44
N THR A 231 -0.21 -1.59 13.65
CA THR A 231 -0.30 -0.15 13.90
C THR A 231 1.03 0.38 14.41
N LEU A 232 1.60 1.40 13.77
CA LEU A 232 2.84 2.04 14.23
C LEU A 232 2.57 2.87 15.48
N VAL A 233 3.25 2.52 16.57
CA VAL A 233 3.10 3.17 17.88
C VAL A 233 4.34 3.95 18.31
N GLU A 234 5.47 3.74 17.64
CA GLU A 234 6.69 4.52 17.85
C GLU A 234 7.49 4.62 16.55
N TYR A 235 7.95 5.83 16.23
CA TYR A 235 8.79 6.10 15.07
C TYR A 235 9.95 7.02 15.42
N ARG A 236 11.14 6.68 14.92
CA ARG A 236 12.32 7.55 14.93
C ARG A 236 12.93 7.54 13.53
N ARG A 237 13.14 8.73 12.96
CA ARG A 237 13.60 8.91 11.57
C ARG A 237 15.04 8.45 11.30
N GLY A 238 15.87 8.32 12.34
CA GLY A 238 17.31 8.08 12.20
C GLY A 238 18.08 9.32 11.74
N ASP A 239 19.41 9.21 11.73
CA ASP A 239 20.35 10.28 11.37
C ASP A 239 20.95 10.11 9.95
#